data_AF-W2JYM4-F1
#
_entry.id   AF-W2JYM4-F1
#
_cell.length_a   1.000
_cell.length_b   1.000
_cell.length_c   1.000
_cell.angle_alpha   90.00
_cell.angle_beta   90.00
_cell.angle_gamma   90.00
#
_symmetry.space_group_name_H-M   'P 1'
#
loop_
_entity.id
_entity.type
_entity.pdbx_description
1 polymer ?
#
loop_
_entity_poly.entity_id
_entity_poly.type
_entity_poly.pdbx_seq_one_letter_code
_entity_poly.pdbx_strand_id
1 'polypeptide(L)'
;METVANVLMPFRQSSLMAQKLRNARWHLREAWVSIQVEYQGSYSAERLRQLGCYMDGLNTRRILLVCALTPLPCLVLSLLKETPPLSPAEAGVYKNGVFFVRSWVIMCFMGASALVQMGHGAPRLKLTKFQIVWVSLLAATVSILFIFGLCVLTVFPLPFGLLIAGPPFVIVIAACFTYISGHLWRTDPSILVDVKRQLVVYNCQTTLPFVYPLYILGFVSLTGVNQVVFVAVLPIIQIVAKNWISRALADDHDQKPQCVIFVVEVYNALYVSNVLQTATSWASTATIMAVDLLQFWVSMIDMVKLLKEVNLLMRKIPPDHPCAKENFVQVAVRLLNTEQHQNTIGSTAGTMYTEKKMSMDVAGSKNERSTSAATLESYRTCQDGRRKERWMILQKARVVPCSPPTQHSRHQNKQHLGPIVPVAAEGPQIPTKYDLSGGLEQIFSRKERARFVRRSAHLLFIIEYLVLVEYVEVVLPFVYCLHQFILFHMPNSAHYPALAGLSREEFTAKMLSTLLYSFFELGSFVMMVIVLKRRLGYSGLQQLAFVLDVYASVVQTKLNLIFVYIMQVSLDHHGADFTFKFAWLNSKRKF
;
A
#
# COMPACT_ATOMS: atom_id res chain seq x y z
N MET A 1 -49.12 18.19 42.63
CA MET A 1 -48.46 17.37 41.60
C MET A 1 -47.85 18.20 40.45
N GLU A 2 -48.17 19.49 40.30
CA GLU A 2 -47.61 20.34 39.23
C GLU A 2 -46.17 20.83 39.47
N THR A 3 -45.70 20.85 40.73
CA THR A 3 -44.38 21.38 41.08
C THR A 3 -43.21 20.45 40.73
N VAL A 4 -43.46 19.14 40.54
CA VAL A 4 -42.43 18.16 40.17
C VAL A 4 -42.24 18.11 38.65
N ALA A 5 -43.26 18.47 37.86
CA ALA A 5 -43.19 18.48 36.40
C ALA A 5 -42.30 19.63 35.85
N ASN A 6 -42.29 20.79 36.50
CA ASN A 6 -41.50 21.95 36.08
C ASN A 6 -40.00 21.85 36.40
N VAL A 7 -39.59 20.97 37.32
CA VAL A 7 -38.17 20.70 37.63
C VAL A 7 -37.59 19.59 36.74
N LEU A 8 -38.42 18.67 36.25
CA LEU A 8 -37.99 17.56 35.37
C LEU A 8 -37.95 17.92 33.88
N MET A 9 -38.69 18.93 33.43
CA MET A 9 -38.64 19.37 32.03
C MET A 9 -37.24 19.82 31.54
N PRO A 10 -36.48 20.68 32.27
CA PRO A 10 -35.14 21.06 31.82
C PRO A 10 -34.13 19.89 31.85
N PHE A 11 -34.30 18.91 32.74
CA PHE A 11 -33.50 17.67 32.77
C PHE A 11 -33.84 16.71 31.62
N ARG A 12 -35.10 16.66 31.19
CA ARG A 12 -35.54 15.84 30.06
C ARG A 12 -35.12 16.45 28.71
N GLN A 13 -35.14 17.77 28.59
CA GLN A 13 -34.66 18.47 27.38
C GLN A 13 -33.13 18.42 27.24
N SER A 14 -32.38 18.56 28.35
CA SER A 14 -30.92 18.41 28.33
C SER A 14 -30.48 16.97 28.03
N SER A 15 -31.18 15.96 28.54
CA SER A 15 -30.90 14.55 28.18
C SER A 15 -31.24 14.22 26.72
N LEU A 16 -32.33 14.77 26.18
CA LEU A 16 -32.68 14.68 24.75
C LEU A 16 -31.67 15.41 23.85
N MET A 17 -31.22 16.60 24.23
CA MET A 17 -30.15 17.31 23.50
C MET A 17 -28.82 16.56 23.57
N ALA A 18 -28.43 16.04 24.73
CA ALA A 18 -27.24 15.21 24.89
C ALA A 18 -27.33 13.90 24.10
N GLN A 19 -28.53 13.33 23.95
CA GLN A 19 -28.75 12.14 23.12
C GLN A 19 -28.72 12.47 21.63
N LYS A 20 -29.29 13.61 21.19
CA LYS A 20 -29.16 14.10 19.81
C LYS A 20 -27.70 14.43 19.46
N LEU A 21 -26.96 15.08 20.36
CA LEU A 21 -25.52 15.35 20.21
C LEU A 21 -24.70 14.05 20.14
N ARG A 22 -25.02 13.05 20.99
CA ARG A 22 -24.36 11.74 20.93
C ARG A 22 -24.66 11.01 19.62
N ASN A 23 -25.91 11.03 19.16
CA ASN A 23 -26.30 10.40 17.90
C ASN A 23 -25.66 11.12 16.71
N ALA A 24 -25.66 12.45 16.68
CA ALA A 24 -24.98 13.24 15.65
C ALA A 24 -23.48 12.96 15.64
N ARG A 25 -22.84 12.91 16.82
CA ARG A 25 -21.42 12.57 16.95
C ARG A 25 -21.12 11.13 16.52
N TRP A 26 -22.04 10.20 16.77
CA TRP A 26 -21.93 8.82 16.33
C TRP A 26 -22.04 8.72 14.81
N HIS A 27 -23.05 9.34 14.19
CA HIS A 27 -23.19 9.39 12.73
C HIS A 27 -22.01 10.10 12.05
N LEU A 28 -21.50 11.19 12.62
CA LEU A 28 -20.30 11.87 12.12
C LEU A 28 -19.07 10.97 12.23
N ARG A 29 -18.94 10.20 13.31
CA ARG A 29 -17.85 9.24 13.48
C ARG A 29 -17.96 8.09 12.49
N GLU A 30 -19.16 7.55 12.25
CA GLU A 30 -19.35 6.50 11.26
C GLU A 30 -19.09 7.00 9.85
N ALA A 31 -19.59 8.19 9.51
CA ALA A 31 -19.28 8.85 8.24
C ALA A 31 -17.75 9.04 8.09
N TRP A 32 -17.08 9.54 9.13
CA TRP A 32 -15.62 9.71 9.15
C TRP A 32 -14.87 8.40 8.93
N VAL A 33 -15.22 7.35 9.68
CA VAL A 33 -14.61 6.01 9.53
C VAL A 33 -14.90 5.42 8.15
N SER A 34 -16.10 5.63 7.61
CA SER A 34 -16.46 5.18 6.26
C SER A 34 -15.73 5.92 5.14
N ILE A 35 -15.16 7.09 5.41
CA ILE A 35 -14.33 7.83 4.46
C ILE A 35 -12.86 7.38 4.54
N GLN A 36 -12.44 6.82 5.68
CA GLN A 36 -11.06 6.39 5.89
C GLN A 36 -10.79 5.02 5.28
N VAL A 37 -10.02 5.02 4.20
CA VAL A 37 -9.59 3.83 3.46
C VAL A 37 -8.88 2.79 4.33
N GLU A 38 -8.17 3.26 5.36
CA GLU A 38 -7.41 2.45 6.32
C GLU A 38 -8.28 1.41 7.03
N TYR A 39 -9.57 1.70 7.24
CA TYR A 39 -10.51 0.81 7.95
C TYR A 39 -11.37 -0.06 7.02
N GLN A 40 -11.15 -0.05 5.71
CA GLN A 40 -12.03 -0.72 4.74
C GLN A 40 -11.48 -2.02 4.14
N GLY A 41 -10.35 -2.54 4.63
CA GLY A 41 -9.73 -3.73 4.05
C GLY A 41 -9.34 -4.80 5.04
N SER A 42 -8.87 -5.92 4.50
CA SER A 42 -8.40 -7.06 5.26
C SER A 42 -7.37 -7.81 4.45
N TYR A 43 -6.39 -8.42 5.11
CA TYR A 43 -5.46 -9.31 4.45
C TYR A 43 -6.17 -10.51 3.81
N SER A 44 -5.71 -10.91 2.63
CA SER A 44 -6.02 -12.23 2.11
C SER A 44 -5.37 -13.33 2.96
N ALA A 45 -5.92 -14.54 2.86
CA ALA A 45 -5.33 -15.74 3.45
C ALA A 45 -3.88 -15.96 3.03
N GLU A 46 -3.56 -15.65 1.77
CA GLU A 46 -2.23 -15.83 1.21
C GLU A 46 -1.23 -14.80 1.77
N ARG A 47 -1.62 -13.52 1.84
CA ARG A 47 -0.77 -12.48 2.44
C ARG A 47 -0.50 -12.77 3.92
N LEU A 48 -1.52 -13.23 4.65
CA LEU A 48 -1.38 -13.61 6.05
C LEU A 48 -0.37 -14.76 6.24
N ARG A 49 -0.41 -15.77 5.37
CA ARG A 49 0.54 -16.89 5.37
C ARG A 49 1.95 -16.44 5.05
N GLN A 50 2.12 -15.59 4.03
CA GLN A 50 3.41 -15.04 3.65
C GLN A 50 4.05 -14.22 4.78
N LEU A 51 3.24 -13.39 5.47
CA LEU A 51 3.71 -12.66 6.63
C LEU A 51 4.16 -13.61 7.75
N GLY A 52 3.37 -14.63 8.07
CA GLY A 52 3.72 -15.64 9.08
C GLY A 52 5.06 -16.30 8.78
N CYS A 53 5.25 -16.81 7.56
CA CYS A 53 6.50 -17.43 7.14
C CYS A 53 7.69 -16.45 7.14
N TYR A 54 7.47 -15.19 6.78
CA TYR A 54 8.51 -14.18 6.79
C TYR A 54 8.99 -13.87 8.22
N MET A 55 8.07 -13.82 9.19
CA MET A 55 8.39 -13.53 10.59
C MET A 55 9.25 -14.59 11.27
N ASP A 56 9.13 -15.87 10.89
CA ASP A 56 9.82 -16.99 11.55
C ASP A 56 11.35 -17.01 11.30
N GLY A 57 11.84 -16.31 10.26
CA GLY A 57 13.27 -16.30 9.87
C GLY A 57 13.98 -14.95 10.00
N LEU A 58 13.36 -13.96 10.65
CA LEU A 58 13.83 -12.57 10.63
C LEU A 58 14.82 -12.24 11.76
N ASN A 59 15.96 -11.66 11.38
CA ASN A 59 16.90 -11.04 12.32
C ASN A 59 16.64 -9.53 12.42
N THR A 60 16.73 -8.95 13.62
CA THR A 60 16.59 -7.50 13.88
C THR A 60 17.51 -6.65 13.02
N ARG A 61 18.74 -7.11 12.73
CA ARG A 61 19.66 -6.41 11.83
C ARG A 61 19.13 -6.28 10.42
N ARG A 62 18.51 -7.34 9.88
CA ARG A 62 17.90 -7.34 8.54
C ARG A 62 16.75 -6.35 8.47
N ILE A 63 15.91 -6.31 9.51
CA ILE A 63 14.80 -5.35 9.62
C ILE A 63 15.32 -3.91 9.52
N LEU A 64 16.31 -3.56 10.35
CA LEU A 64 16.88 -2.21 10.36
C LEU A 64 17.52 -1.84 9.02
N LEU A 65 18.26 -2.76 8.41
CA LEU A 65 18.88 -2.55 7.10
C LEU A 65 17.84 -2.33 6.01
N VAL A 66 16.77 -3.15 5.95
CA VAL A 66 15.70 -2.98 4.96
C VAL A 66 15.07 -1.60 5.10
N CYS A 67 14.73 -1.16 6.33
CA CYS A 67 14.14 0.15 6.57
C CYS A 67 15.08 1.31 6.17
N ALA A 68 16.38 1.21 6.47
CA ALA A 68 17.35 2.28 6.19
C ALA A 68 17.78 2.33 4.72
N LEU A 69 17.86 1.18 4.04
CA LEU A 69 18.34 1.10 2.66
C LEU A 69 17.24 1.37 1.62
N THR A 70 15.97 1.17 1.97
CA THR A 70 14.83 1.39 1.07
C THR A 70 14.82 2.79 0.40
N PRO A 71 15.07 3.92 1.08
CA PRO A 71 15.06 5.23 0.43
C PRO A 71 16.33 5.57 -0.35
N LEU A 72 17.43 4.83 -0.18
CA LEU A 72 18.70 5.22 -0.79
C LEU A 72 18.70 5.24 -2.32
N PRO A 73 18.07 4.28 -3.03
CA PRO A 73 17.99 4.33 -4.49
C PRO A 73 17.36 5.62 -5.00
N CYS A 74 16.30 6.14 -4.36
CA CYS A 74 15.64 7.35 -4.86
C CYS A 74 16.48 8.59 -4.63
N LEU A 75 17.19 8.66 -3.50
CA LEU A 75 18.17 9.70 -3.23
C LEU A 75 19.31 9.68 -4.25
N VAL A 76 19.92 8.51 -4.48
CA VAL A 76 21.03 8.36 -5.42
C VAL A 76 20.61 8.70 -6.84
N LEU A 77 19.47 8.19 -7.32
CA LEU A 77 18.96 8.50 -8.66
C LEU A 77 18.64 9.99 -8.81
N SER A 78 18.08 10.62 -7.77
CA SER A 78 17.78 12.05 -7.78
C SER A 78 19.02 12.93 -7.73
N LEU A 79 20.09 12.51 -7.07
CA LEU A 79 21.37 13.24 -7.07
C LEU A 79 22.16 13.00 -8.36
N LEU A 80 22.12 11.77 -8.90
CA LEU A 80 22.81 11.43 -10.12
C LEU A 80 22.34 12.28 -11.30
N LYS A 81 21.03 12.58 -11.37
CA LYS A 81 20.50 13.51 -12.39
C LYS A 81 20.99 14.96 -12.23
N GLU A 82 21.52 15.35 -11.07
CA GLU A 82 22.08 16.69 -10.84
C GLU A 82 23.56 16.80 -11.20
N THR A 83 24.22 15.70 -11.59
CA THR A 83 25.63 15.72 -11.97
C THR A 83 25.94 16.45 -13.29
N PRO A 84 25.10 16.39 -14.35
CA PRO A 84 25.41 17.10 -15.59
C PRO A 84 25.27 18.62 -15.40
N PRO A 85 26.26 19.42 -15.82
CA PRO A 85 26.23 20.87 -15.63
C PRO A 85 25.14 21.51 -16.49
N LEU A 86 24.31 22.34 -15.87
CA LEU A 86 23.27 23.10 -16.56
C LEU A 86 23.76 24.52 -16.86
N SER A 87 23.46 24.99 -18.08
CA SER A 87 23.60 26.40 -18.45
C SER A 87 22.41 27.21 -17.93
N PRO A 88 22.52 28.54 -17.77
CA PRO A 88 21.37 29.38 -17.43
C PRO A 88 20.20 29.18 -18.40
N ALA A 89 18.98 29.14 -17.89
CA ALA A 89 17.78 28.97 -18.73
C ALA A 89 17.63 30.13 -19.74
N GLU A 90 18.04 31.34 -19.36
CA GLU A 90 18.03 32.55 -20.20
C GLU A 90 18.95 32.46 -21.44
N ALA A 91 19.90 31.52 -21.45
CA ALA A 91 20.82 31.32 -22.56
C ALA A 91 20.12 30.78 -23.83
N GLY A 92 18.85 30.39 -23.72
CA GLY A 92 18.02 29.92 -24.82
C GLY A 92 18.18 28.42 -25.11
N VAL A 93 17.36 27.93 -26.03
CA VAL A 93 17.20 26.49 -26.34
C VAL A 93 18.53 25.84 -26.77
N TYR A 94 19.23 26.47 -27.71
CA TYR A 94 20.42 25.88 -28.33
C TYR A 94 21.61 25.75 -27.37
N LYS A 95 21.68 26.58 -26.32
CA LYS A 95 22.72 26.49 -25.29
C LYS A 95 22.38 25.50 -24.17
N ASN A 96 21.15 25.00 -24.13
CA ASN A 96 20.65 24.10 -23.09
C ASN A 96 20.53 22.64 -23.56
N GLY A 97 21.42 22.16 -24.43
CA GLY A 97 21.41 20.77 -24.92
C GLY A 97 21.51 19.71 -23.81
N VAL A 98 22.32 19.97 -22.76
CA VAL A 98 22.46 19.06 -21.61
C VAL A 98 21.14 18.87 -20.87
N PHE A 99 20.31 19.92 -20.77
CA PHE A 99 18.98 19.83 -20.17
C PHE A 99 18.07 18.87 -20.93
N PHE A 100 18.06 18.91 -22.27
CA PHE A 100 17.25 18.02 -23.09
C PHE A 100 17.72 16.56 -23.00
N VAL A 101 19.04 16.32 -23.03
CA VAL A 101 19.60 14.97 -22.86
C VAL A 101 19.28 14.41 -21.47
N ARG A 102 19.47 15.23 -20.41
CA ARG A 102 19.10 14.87 -19.03
C ARG A 102 17.61 14.55 -18.94
N SER A 103 16.75 15.40 -19.48
CA SER A 103 15.29 15.21 -19.45
C SER A 103 14.86 13.98 -20.24
N TRP A 104 15.54 13.66 -21.34
CA TRP A 104 15.34 12.44 -22.11
C TRP A 104 15.63 11.18 -21.27
N VAL A 105 16.79 11.14 -20.58
CA VAL A 105 17.16 10.01 -19.70
C VAL A 105 16.13 9.82 -18.59
N ILE A 106 15.69 10.92 -17.96
CA ILE A 106 14.68 10.86 -16.91
C ILE A 106 13.35 10.36 -17.45
N MET A 107 12.88 10.84 -18.61
CA MET A 107 11.65 10.33 -19.21
C MET A 107 11.75 8.86 -19.64
N CYS A 108 12.92 8.40 -20.11
CA CYS A 108 13.14 6.97 -20.36
C CYS A 108 12.97 6.14 -19.07
N PHE A 109 13.56 6.62 -17.96
CA PHE A 109 13.42 6.00 -16.64
C PHE A 109 11.96 6.00 -16.16
N MET A 110 11.25 7.12 -16.31
CA MET A 110 9.85 7.24 -15.94
C MET A 110 8.97 6.29 -16.75
N GLY A 111 9.20 6.19 -18.06
CA GLY A 111 8.43 5.32 -18.96
C GLY A 111 8.64 3.85 -18.64
N ALA A 112 9.89 3.46 -18.39
CA ALA A 112 10.20 2.11 -17.94
C ALA A 112 9.53 1.79 -16.60
N SER A 113 9.58 2.73 -15.64
CA SER A 113 8.95 2.59 -14.33
C SER A 113 7.43 2.48 -14.42
N ALA A 114 6.78 3.25 -15.30
CA ALA A 114 5.34 3.17 -15.53
C ALA A 114 4.92 1.81 -16.10
N LEU A 115 5.64 1.30 -17.10
CA LEU A 115 5.38 -0.02 -17.69
C LEU A 115 5.62 -1.17 -16.72
N VAL A 116 6.65 -1.09 -15.87
CA VAL A 116 6.90 -2.06 -14.80
C VAL A 116 5.76 -2.04 -13.77
N GLN A 117 5.29 -0.87 -13.37
CA GLN A 117 4.14 -0.74 -12.45
C GLN A 117 2.86 -1.33 -13.05
N MET A 118 2.60 -1.10 -14.35
CA MET A 118 1.48 -1.74 -15.05
C MET A 118 1.61 -3.28 -15.01
N GLY A 119 2.82 -3.82 -15.21
CA GLY A 119 3.08 -5.26 -15.13
C GLY A 119 2.88 -5.85 -13.72
N HIS A 120 3.14 -5.10 -12.66
CA HIS A 120 2.85 -5.53 -11.28
C HIS A 120 1.35 -5.55 -10.97
N GLY A 121 0.63 -4.55 -11.49
CA GLY A 121 -0.80 -4.41 -11.27
C GLY A 121 -1.68 -5.32 -12.14
N ALA A 122 -1.19 -5.70 -13.32
CA ALA A 122 -1.81 -6.65 -14.23
C ALA A 122 -0.76 -7.68 -14.71
N PRO A 123 -0.44 -8.73 -13.91
CA PRO A 123 0.62 -9.69 -14.22
C PRO A 123 0.49 -10.40 -15.57
N ARG A 124 -0.74 -10.53 -16.07
CA ARG A 124 -1.06 -11.12 -17.39
C ARG A 124 -0.58 -10.27 -18.57
N LEU A 125 -0.25 -9.01 -18.34
CA LEU A 125 0.21 -8.03 -19.34
C LEU A 125 1.66 -7.61 -19.12
N LYS A 126 2.42 -8.40 -18.38
CA LYS A 126 3.83 -8.12 -18.12
C LYS A 126 4.60 -8.12 -19.45
N LEU A 127 5.02 -6.93 -19.87
CA LEU A 127 5.84 -6.76 -21.06
C LEU A 127 7.25 -7.36 -20.85
N THR A 128 7.87 -7.78 -21.95
CA THR A 128 9.28 -8.20 -21.91
C THR A 128 10.18 -7.01 -21.60
N LYS A 129 11.35 -7.26 -20.98
CA LYS A 129 12.31 -6.19 -20.65
C LYS A 129 12.71 -5.37 -21.89
N PHE A 130 12.85 -6.03 -23.03
CA PHE A 130 13.16 -5.39 -24.31
C PHE A 130 12.03 -4.47 -24.79
N GLN A 131 10.77 -4.92 -24.73
CA GLN A 131 9.62 -4.07 -25.06
C GLN A 131 9.53 -2.85 -24.14
N ILE A 132 9.77 -3.03 -22.83
CA ILE A 132 9.76 -1.91 -21.87
C ILE A 132 10.78 -0.84 -22.28
N VAL A 133 12.02 -1.25 -22.58
CA VAL A 133 13.10 -0.33 -22.96
C VAL A 133 12.79 0.39 -24.27
N TRP A 134 12.32 -0.31 -25.30
CA TRP A 134 12.02 0.34 -26.58
C TRP A 134 10.85 1.30 -26.50
N VAL A 135 9.77 0.92 -25.81
CA VAL A 135 8.60 1.79 -25.65
C VAL A 135 8.96 3.05 -24.86
N SER A 136 9.78 2.93 -23.81
CA SER A 136 10.20 4.09 -23.03
C SER A 136 11.16 5.01 -23.78
N LEU A 137 12.11 4.46 -24.55
CA LEU A 137 13.00 5.24 -25.43
C LEU A 137 12.21 6.00 -26.50
N LEU A 138 11.25 5.33 -27.16
CA LEU A 138 10.42 5.95 -28.19
C LEU A 138 9.57 7.08 -27.61
N ALA A 139 8.87 6.83 -26.50
CA ALA A 139 8.03 7.83 -25.84
C ALA A 139 8.82 9.05 -25.38
N ALA A 140 9.99 8.84 -24.76
CA ALA A 140 10.86 9.93 -24.32
C ALA A 140 11.39 10.75 -25.50
N THR A 141 11.78 10.09 -26.60
CA THR A 141 12.30 10.76 -27.80
C THR A 141 11.23 11.63 -28.45
N VAL A 142 10.02 11.10 -28.66
CA VAL A 142 8.91 11.87 -29.23
C VAL A 142 8.56 13.07 -28.35
N SER A 143 8.50 12.88 -27.04
CA SER A 143 8.17 13.98 -26.11
C SER A 143 9.26 15.06 -26.04
N ILE A 144 10.55 14.69 -26.00
CA ILE A 144 11.65 15.68 -26.02
C ILE A 144 11.68 16.43 -27.35
N LEU A 145 11.55 15.76 -28.49
CA LEU A 145 11.54 16.42 -29.79
C LEU A 145 10.36 17.38 -29.92
N PHE A 146 9.19 16.99 -29.41
CA PHE A 146 8.02 17.86 -29.35
C PHE A 146 8.28 19.12 -28.52
N ILE A 147 8.80 18.96 -27.29
CA ILE A 147 9.12 20.11 -26.42
C ILE A 147 10.22 20.98 -27.01
N PHE A 148 11.28 20.37 -27.56
CA PHE A 148 12.35 21.10 -28.21
C PHE A 148 11.82 21.95 -29.38
N GLY A 149 10.97 21.36 -30.23
CA GLY A 149 10.30 22.07 -31.33
C GLY A 149 9.44 23.24 -30.83
N LEU A 150 8.64 23.04 -29.78
CA LEU A 150 7.84 24.11 -29.18
C LEU A 150 8.72 25.24 -28.62
N CYS A 151 9.81 24.90 -27.93
CA CYS A 151 10.74 25.90 -27.39
C CYS A 151 11.41 26.72 -28.50
N VAL A 152 11.75 26.10 -29.64
CA VAL A 152 12.30 26.80 -30.82
C VAL A 152 11.26 27.74 -31.43
N LEU A 153 9.98 27.35 -31.45
CA LEU A 153 8.90 28.13 -32.05
C LEU A 153 8.34 29.23 -31.13
N THR A 154 8.53 29.14 -29.81
CA THR A 154 7.90 30.02 -28.83
C THR A 154 8.92 30.73 -27.94
N VAL A 155 9.28 30.14 -26.80
CA VAL A 155 10.21 30.68 -25.81
C VAL A 155 10.81 29.53 -24.98
N PHE A 156 12.00 29.77 -24.43
CA PHE A 156 12.64 28.89 -23.47
C PHE A 156 13.04 29.67 -22.21
N PRO A 157 12.78 29.15 -21.00
CA PRO A 157 12.08 27.89 -20.70
C PRO A 157 10.59 27.93 -21.03
N LEU A 158 10.02 26.78 -21.42
CA LEU A 158 8.60 26.68 -21.77
C LEU A 158 7.75 26.71 -20.50
N PRO A 159 6.74 27.60 -20.38
CA PRO A 159 5.83 27.62 -19.23
C PRO A 159 5.19 26.26 -19.01
N PHE A 160 5.34 25.70 -17.82
CA PHE A 160 4.83 24.37 -17.48
C PHE A 160 5.33 23.28 -18.44
N GLY A 161 6.60 23.32 -18.85
CA GLY A 161 7.17 22.41 -19.85
C GLY A 161 6.97 20.93 -19.50
N LEU A 162 7.03 20.57 -18.21
CA LEU A 162 6.76 19.22 -17.73
C LEU A 162 5.31 18.76 -17.95
N LEU A 163 4.33 19.67 -17.81
CA LEU A 163 2.91 19.40 -18.09
C LEU A 163 2.70 19.21 -19.59
N ILE A 164 3.33 20.04 -20.42
CA ILE A 164 3.22 19.97 -21.89
C ILE A 164 3.93 18.71 -22.44
N ALA A 165 4.98 18.24 -21.77
CA ALA A 165 5.70 17.02 -22.14
C ALA A 165 4.88 15.73 -21.86
N GLY A 166 3.93 15.81 -20.93
CA GLY A 166 3.13 14.66 -20.49
C GLY A 166 2.25 14.03 -21.59
N PRO A 167 1.38 14.79 -22.28
CA PRO A 167 0.48 14.24 -23.30
C PRO A 167 1.16 13.42 -24.40
N PRO A 168 2.19 13.91 -25.14
CA PRO A 168 2.83 13.11 -26.18
C PRO A 168 3.49 11.84 -25.60
N PHE A 169 4.05 11.94 -24.40
CA PHE A 169 4.66 10.81 -23.71
C PHE A 169 3.64 9.70 -23.40
N VAL A 170 2.50 10.07 -22.80
CA VAL A 170 1.42 9.13 -22.46
C VAL A 170 0.78 8.54 -23.71
N ILE A 171 0.56 9.34 -24.76
CA ILE A 171 -0.03 8.87 -26.02
C ILE A 171 0.84 7.80 -26.67
N VAL A 172 2.16 8.01 -26.74
CA VAL A 172 3.08 7.01 -27.34
C VAL A 172 3.11 5.73 -26.51
N ILE A 173 3.20 5.83 -25.18
CA ILE A 173 3.15 4.66 -24.29
C ILE A 173 1.84 3.90 -24.49
N ALA A 174 0.70 4.60 -24.50
CA ALA A 174 -0.61 3.98 -24.66
C ALA A 174 -0.77 3.31 -26.04
N ALA A 175 -0.31 3.96 -27.11
CA ALA A 175 -0.35 3.41 -28.46
C ALA A 175 0.50 2.13 -28.57
N CYS A 176 1.73 2.17 -28.07
CA CYS A 176 2.62 1.01 -28.09
C CYS A 176 2.10 -0.13 -27.20
N PHE A 177 1.63 0.19 -26.00
CA PHE A 177 1.08 -0.78 -25.07
C PHE A 177 -0.15 -1.49 -25.65
N THR A 178 -1.04 -0.71 -26.29
CA THR A 178 -2.24 -1.23 -26.97
C THR A 178 -1.86 -2.07 -28.19
N TYR A 179 -0.85 -1.67 -28.96
CA TYR A 179 -0.37 -2.47 -30.09
C TYR A 179 0.20 -3.83 -29.65
N ILE A 180 1.05 -3.84 -28.62
CA ILE A 180 1.69 -5.07 -28.12
C ILE A 180 0.68 -5.99 -27.41
N SER A 181 -0.15 -5.41 -26.54
CA SER A 181 -1.05 -6.15 -25.65
C SER A 181 -2.45 -6.35 -26.21
N GLY A 182 -2.81 -5.68 -27.31
CA GLY A 182 -4.18 -5.61 -27.81
C GLY A 182 -4.79 -6.95 -28.21
N HIS A 183 -3.96 -7.91 -28.64
CA HIS A 183 -4.43 -9.26 -28.94
C HIS A 183 -4.96 -9.98 -27.67
N LEU A 184 -4.29 -9.80 -26.51
CA LEU A 184 -4.73 -10.39 -25.23
C LEU A 184 -6.07 -9.81 -24.78
N TRP A 185 -6.31 -8.54 -25.06
CA TRP A 185 -7.53 -7.85 -24.64
C TRP A 185 -8.76 -8.35 -25.39
N ARG A 186 -8.57 -8.77 -26.65
CA ARG A 186 -9.63 -9.36 -27.48
C ARG A 186 -9.99 -10.77 -27.03
N THR A 187 -9.02 -11.51 -26.48
CA THR A 187 -9.23 -12.88 -26.01
C THR A 187 -9.89 -12.94 -24.64
N ASP A 188 -9.56 -12.01 -23.73
CA ASP A 188 -10.12 -12.00 -22.38
C ASP A 188 -10.47 -10.58 -21.90
N PRO A 189 -11.77 -10.22 -21.85
CA PRO A 189 -12.22 -8.90 -21.43
C PRO A 189 -11.97 -8.61 -19.94
N SER A 190 -11.68 -9.61 -19.09
CA SER A 190 -11.36 -9.37 -17.68
C SER A 190 -10.04 -8.62 -17.50
N ILE A 191 -9.09 -8.79 -18.43
CA ILE A 191 -7.78 -8.12 -18.41
C ILE A 191 -7.94 -6.60 -18.55
N LEU A 192 -8.92 -6.16 -19.35
CA LEU A 192 -9.22 -4.73 -19.52
C LEU A 192 -9.68 -4.07 -18.22
N VAL A 193 -10.34 -4.83 -17.33
CA VAL A 193 -10.73 -4.33 -16.00
C VAL A 193 -9.49 -4.07 -15.16
N ASP A 194 -8.54 -5.00 -15.15
CA ASP A 194 -7.26 -4.85 -14.43
C ASP A 194 -6.45 -3.66 -14.98
N VAL A 195 -6.38 -3.49 -16.30
CA VAL A 195 -5.72 -2.34 -16.95
C VAL A 195 -6.39 -1.03 -16.55
N LYS A 196 -7.73 -0.95 -16.64
CA LYS A 196 -8.48 0.26 -16.27
C LYS A 196 -8.23 0.62 -14.81
N ARG A 197 -8.27 -0.37 -13.91
CA ARG A 197 -7.95 -0.19 -12.49
C ARG A 197 -6.56 0.40 -12.29
N GLN A 198 -5.54 -0.16 -12.93
CA GLN A 198 -4.16 0.33 -12.79
C GLN A 198 -3.96 1.70 -13.44
N LEU A 199 -4.62 1.97 -14.56
CA LEU A 199 -4.62 3.27 -15.22
C LEU A 199 -5.23 4.36 -14.32
N VAL A 200 -6.32 4.06 -13.59
CA VAL A 200 -6.91 5.01 -12.64
C VAL A 200 -5.95 5.30 -11.48
N VAL A 201 -5.24 4.29 -10.96
CA VAL A 201 -4.20 4.49 -9.93
C VAL A 201 -3.07 5.38 -10.46
N TYR A 202 -2.59 5.08 -11.67
CA TYR A 202 -1.54 5.86 -12.32
C TYR A 202 -1.97 7.31 -12.59
N ASN A 203 -3.21 7.53 -13.05
CA ASN A 203 -3.76 8.86 -13.28
C ASN A 203 -3.84 9.69 -11.99
N CYS A 204 -4.23 9.06 -10.87
CA CYS A 204 -4.19 9.73 -9.57
C CYS A 204 -2.74 10.12 -9.22
N GLN A 205 -1.80 9.20 -9.39
CA GLN A 205 -0.37 9.44 -9.14
C GLN A 205 0.22 10.57 -10.00
N THR A 206 -0.19 10.71 -11.26
CA THR A 206 0.26 11.80 -12.14
C THR A 206 -0.46 13.13 -11.88
N THR A 207 -1.66 13.10 -11.29
CA THR A 207 -2.44 14.32 -10.98
C THR A 207 -1.93 15.03 -9.74
N LEU A 208 -1.55 14.28 -8.69
CA LEU A 208 -1.08 14.86 -7.42
C LEU A 208 0.07 15.87 -7.57
N PRO A 209 1.11 15.64 -8.39
CA PRO A 209 2.16 16.65 -8.59
C PRO A 209 1.70 17.99 -9.14
N PHE A 210 0.50 18.09 -9.71
CA PHE A 210 -0.08 19.36 -10.16
C PHE A 210 -0.99 19.97 -9.10
N VAL A 211 -1.71 19.14 -8.34
CA VAL A 211 -2.61 19.58 -7.26
C VAL A 211 -1.83 20.27 -6.13
N TYR A 212 -0.70 19.70 -5.72
CA TYR A 212 0.05 20.21 -4.57
C TYR A 212 0.75 21.56 -4.81
N PRO A 213 1.37 21.84 -5.98
CA PRO A 213 1.86 23.19 -6.28
C PRO A 213 0.74 24.24 -6.31
N LEU A 214 -0.45 23.88 -6.81
CA LEU A 214 -1.63 24.75 -6.74
C LEU A 214 -2.08 24.99 -5.29
N TYR A 215 -2.00 23.97 -4.44
CA TYR A 215 -2.20 24.11 -2.99
C TYR A 215 -1.17 25.07 -2.37
N ILE A 216 0.13 24.92 -2.68
CA ILE A 216 1.18 25.81 -2.16
C ILE A 216 0.92 27.25 -2.60
N LEU A 217 0.56 27.46 -3.88
CA LEU A 217 0.21 28.79 -4.39
C LEU A 217 -0.95 29.40 -3.59
N GLY A 218 -2.02 28.63 -3.35
CA GLY A 218 -3.13 29.04 -2.51
C GLY A 218 -2.69 29.38 -1.08
N PHE A 219 -1.87 28.52 -0.46
CA PHE A 219 -1.38 28.68 0.91
C PHE A 219 -0.52 29.95 1.08
N VAL A 220 0.34 30.25 0.12
CA VAL A 220 1.22 31.44 0.16
C VAL A 220 0.45 32.72 -0.22
N SER A 221 -0.64 32.62 -0.97
CA SER A 221 -1.48 33.77 -1.33
C SER A 221 -2.35 34.31 -0.18
N LEU A 222 -2.53 33.52 0.88
CA LEU A 222 -3.37 33.85 2.03
C LEU A 222 -2.54 34.31 3.23
N THR A 223 -3.10 35.16 4.08
CA THR A 223 -2.45 35.65 5.30
C THR A 223 -3.35 35.47 6.53
N GLY A 224 -2.74 35.41 7.72
CA GLY A 224 -3.44 35.35 9.00
C GLY A 224 -4.35 34.13 9.17
N VAL A 225 -5.57 34.34 9.67
CA VAL A 225 -6.56 33.26 9.95
C VAL A 225 -6.92 32.48 8.70
N ASN A 226 -7.00 33.13 7.53
CA ASN A 226 -7.36 32.48 6.28
C ASN A 226 -6.31 31.45 5.87
N GLN A 227 -5.03 31.73 6.13
CA GLN A 227 -3.95 30.78 5.89
C GLN A 227 -4.06 29.54 6.80
N VAL A 228 -4.41 29.73 8.08
CA VAL A 228 -4.64 28.64 9.04
C VAL A 228 -5.84 27.78 8.63
N VAL A 229 -6.95 28.40 8.23
CA VAL A 229 -8.13 27.68 7.73
C VAL A 229 -7.81 26.90 6.46
N PHE A 230 -6.96 27.45 5.58
CA PHE A 230 -6.55 26.79 4.34
C PHE A 230 -5.72 25.52 4.57
N VAL A 231 -5.03 25.39 5.72
CA VAL A 231 -4.33 24.13 6.09
C VAL A 231 -5.30 22.94 6.13
N ALA A 232 -6.58 23.16 6.46
CA ALA A 232 -7.59 22.10 6.47
C ALA A 232 -7.89 21.51 5.07
N VAL A 233 -7.48 22.18 3.98
CA VAL A 233 -7.59 21.66 2.61
C VAL A 233 -6.63 20.48 2.39
N LEU A 234 -5.49 20.44 3.07
CA LEU A 234 -4.48 19.40 2.91
C LEU A 234 -5.03 17.99 3.29
N PRO A 235 -5.64 17.79 4.47
CA PRO A 235 -6.35 16.55 4.79
C PRO A 235 -7.45 16.17 3.78
N ILE A 236 -8.14 17.15 3.20
CA ILE A 236 -9.19 16.90 2.19
C ILE A 236 -8.56 16.33 0.91
N ILE A 237 -7.45 16.91 0.45
CA ILE A 237 -6.70 16.41 -0.72
C ILE A 237 -6.26 14.96 -0.47
N GLN A 238 -5.68 14.67 0.70
CA GLN A 238 -5.27 13.31 1.05
C GLN A 238 -6.47 12.35 1.05
N ILE A 239 -7.57 12.69 1.73
CA ILE A 239 -8.78 11.86 1.79
C ILE A 239 -9.31 11.55 0.39
N VAL A 240 -9.41 12.55 -0.47
CA VAL A 240 -9.88 12.39 -1.85
C VAL A 240 -8.95 11.47 -2.64
N ALA A 241 -7.64 11.67 -2.54
CA ALA A 241 -6.64 10.86 -3.23
C ALA A 241 -6.61 9.41 -2.75
N LYS A 242 -6.63 9.18 -1.43
CA LYS A 242 -6.73 7.84 -0.81
C LYS A 242 -7.97 7.12 -1.32
N ASN A 243 -9.13 7.77 -1.30
CA ASN A 243 -10.39 7.19 -1.76
C ASN A 243 -10.44 6.97 -3.27
N TRP A 244 -9.75 7.79 -4.04
CA TRP A 244 -9.62 7.59 -5.49
C TRP A 244 -8.88 6.29 -5.78
N ILE A 245 -7.71 6.09 -5.18
CA ILE A 245 -6.92 4.86 -5.35
C ILE A 245 -7.64 3.65 -4.75
N SER A 246 -8.25 3.77 -3.57
CA SER A 246 -8.97 2.66 -2.91
C SER A 246 -10.14 2.14 -3.74
N ARG A 247 -10.92 3.04 -4.36
CA ARG A 247 -12.04 2.68 -5.23
C ARG A 247 -11.54 2.02 -6.52
N ALA A 248 -10.46 2.52 -7.11
CA ALA A 248 -9.82 1.87 -8.25
C ALA A 248 -9.41 0.43 -7.90
N LEU A 249 -8.87 0.24 -6.70
CA LEU A 249 -8.39 -1.05 -6.21
C LEU A 249 -9.49 -1.99 -5.66
N ALA A 250 -10.78 -1.63 -5.75
CA ALA A 250 -11.96 -2.47 -5.45
C ALA A 250 -11.72 -3.58 -4.40
N ASP A 251 -11.75 -4.86 -4.81
CA ASP A 251 -11.64 -6.03 -3.93
C ASP A 251 -10.22 -6.56 -3.68
N ASP A 252 -9.19 -5.99 -4.33
CA ASP A 252 -7.81 -6.41 -4.05
C ASP A 252 -7.22 -5.52 -2.97
N HIS A 253 -7.59 -5.89 -1.75
CA HIS A 253 -7.21 -5.24 -0.50
C HIS A 253 -5.70 -5.33 -0.23
N ASP A 254 -5.02 -6.39 -0.66
CA ASP A 254 -3.60 -6.60 -0.36
C ASP A 254 -2.70 -5.53 -1.01
N GLN A 255 -3.08 -4.99 -2.17
CA GLN A 255 -2.33 -3.92 -2.82
C GLN A 255 -2.69 -2.51 -2.32
N LYS A 256 -3.79 -2.33 -1.58
CA LYS A 256 -4.24 -0.99 -1.17
C LYS A 256 -3.24 -0.24 -0.29
N PRO A 257 -2.71 -0.81 0.82
CA PRO A 257 -1.81 -0.07 1.71
C PRO A 257 -0.60 0.49 0.97
N GLN A 258 0.13 -0.39 0.28
CA GLN A 258 1.30 0.00 -0.50
C GLN A 258 0.99 1.02 -1.61
N CYS A 259 -0.09 0.84 -2.39
CA CYS A 259 -0.40 1.76 -3.49
C CYS A 259 -0.90 3.12 -2.99
N VAL A 260 -1.71 3.15 -1.94
CA VAL A 260 -2.25 4.39 -1.38
C VAL A 260 -1.13 5.19 -0.70
N ILE A 261 -0.32 4.53 0.13
CA ILE A 261 0.67 5.22 0.98
C ILE A 261 1.87 5.67 0.15
N PHE A 262 2.44 4.79 -0.68
CA PHE A 262 3.58 5.15 -1.53
C PHE A 262 3.23 6.12 -2.65
N VAL A 263 1.95 6.45 -2.85
CA VAL A 263 1.53 7.54 -3.73
C VAL A 263 1.17 8.76 -2.91
N VAL A 264 0.10 8.71 -2.11
CA VAL A 264 -0.47 9.87 -1.44
C VAL A 264 0.45 10.42 -0.36
N GLU A 265 0.95 9.57 0.54
CA GLU A 265 1.75 10.03 1.68
C GLU A 265 3.17 10.41 1.27
N VAL A 266 3.72 9.78 0.24
CA VAL A 266 5.01 10.18 -0.31
C VAL A 266 4.94 11.59 -0.87
N TYR A 267 3.91 11.92 -1.65
CA TYR A 267 3.68 13.30 -2.09
C TYR A 267 3.49 14.22 -0.88
N ASN A 268 2.57 13.87 0.03
CA ASN A 268 2.26 14.69 1.18
C ASN A 268 3.50 15.04 2.00
N ALA A 269 4.29 14.05 2.41
CA ALA A 269 5.49 14.24 3.22
C ALA A 269 6.54 15.12 2.53
N LEU A 270 6.74 14.97 1.21
CA LEU A 270 7.67 15.81 0.45
C LEU A 270 7.17 17.25 0.33
N TYR A 271 5.87 17.45 0.16
CA TYR A 271 5.28 18.79 0.13
C TYR A 271 5.27 19.46 1.51
N VAL A 272 4.93 18.75 2.58
CA VAL A 272 5.04 19.24 3.96
C VAL A 272 6.49 19.63 4.25
N SER A 273 7.46 18.81 3.84
CA SER A 273 8.89 19.13 3.99
C SER A 273 9.26 20.44 3.28
N ASN A 274 8.75 20.66 2.07
CA ASN A 274 8.97 21.92 1.34
C ASN A 274 8.26 23.13 1.99
N VAL A 275 7.02 22.95 2.46
CA VAL A 275 6.28 24.00 3.19
C VAL A 275 7.02 24.38 4.47
N LEU A 276 7.55 23.42 5.22
CA LEU A 276 8.32 23.68 6.45
C LEU A 276 9.63 24.44 6.20
N GLN A 277 10.23 24.30 5.01
CA GLN A 277 11.43 25.08 4.61
C GLN A 277 11.10 26.48 4.10
N THR A 278 9.89 26.67 3.57
CA THR A 278 9.45 27.95 3.00
C THR A 278 8.63 28.78 3.98
N ALA A 279 8.11 28.16 5.05
CA ALA A 279 7.35 28.83 6.09
C ALA A 279 8.19 29.90 6.80
N THR A 280 7.67 31.12 6.82
CA THR A 280 8.29 32.28 7.45
C THR A 280 7.97 32.39 8.95
N SER A 281 7.00 31.60 9.46
CA SER A 281 6.55 31.66 10.86
C SER A 281 6.67 30.31 11.56
N TRP A 282 7.29 30.32 12.76
CA TRP A 282 7.34 29.16 13.66
C TRP A 282 5.93 28.70 14.10
N ALA A 283 4.94 29.60 14.09
CA ALA A 283 3.56 29.29 14.45
C ALA A 283 2.88 28.35 13.43
N SER A 284 3.12 28.55 12.13
CA SER A 284 2.60 27.65 11.08
C SER A 284 3.19 26.25 11.20
N THR A 285 4.52 26.15 11.40
CA THR A 285 5.22 24.89 11.65
C THR A 285 4.67 24.19 12.89
N ALA A 286 4.56 24.90 14.02
CA ALA A 286 4.02 24.34 15.25
C ALA A 286 2.56 23.87 15.09
N THR A 287 1.77 24.55 14.26
CA THR A 287 0.38 24.16 13.97
C THR A 287 0.32 22.86 13.17
N ILE A 288 1.11 22.74 12.10
CA ILE A 288 1.20 21.50 11.31
C ILE A 288 1.61 20.32 12.22
N MET A 289 2.65 20.52 13.02
CA MET A 289 3.11 19.52 14.00
C MET A 289 2.04 19.14 15.02
N ALA A 290 1.28 20.10 15.53
CA ALA A 290 0.22 19.82 16.49
C ALA A 290 -0.92 19.01 15.84
N VAL A 291 -1.27 19.32 14.58
CA VAL A 291 -2.29 18.58 13.82
C VAL A 291 -1.84 17.14 13.59
N ASP A 292 -0.60 16.92 13.16
CA ASP A 292 -0.05 15.59 12.91
C ASP A 292 -0.01 14.75 14.20
N LEU A 293 0.48 15.33 15.31
CA LEU A 293 0.47 14.66 16.62
C LEU A 293 -0.94 14.31 17.12
N LEU A 294 -1.92 15.18 16.88
CA LEU A 294 -3.32 14.92 17.22
C LEU A 294 -3.90 13.79 16.36
N GLN A 295 -3.62 13.81 15.06
CA GLN A 295 -4.04 12.76 14.13
C GLN A 295 -3.43 11.41 14.52
N PHE A 296 -2.13 11.38 14.81
CA PHE A 296 -1.44 10.21 15.34
C PHE A 296 -2.11 9.68 16.62
N TRP A 297 -2.37 10.56 17.59
CA TRP A 297 -2.97 10.18 18.87
C TRP A 297 -4.35 9.56 18.71
N VAL A 298 -5.19 10.12 17.83
CA VAL A 298 -6.53 9.58 17.52
C VAL A 298 -6.41 8.19 16.89
N SER A 299 -5.53 8.03 15.89
CA SER A 299 -5.27 6.75 15.24
C SER A 299 -4.76 5.69 16.22
N MET A 300 -3.88 6.08 17.15
CA MET A 300 -3.38 5.20 18.21
C MET A 300 -4.47 4.74 19.18
N ILE A 301 -5.39 5.62 19.56
CA ILE A 301 -6.53 5.26 20.42
C ILE A 301 -7.41 4.22 19.73
N ASP A 302 -7.76 4.44 18.46
CA ASP A 302 -8.64 3.55 17.72
C ASP A 302 -7.95 2.20 17.44
N MET A 303 -6.65 2.21 17.15
CA MET A 303 -5.85 0.99 17.08
C MET A 303 -5.92 0.22 18.40
N VAL A 304 -5.62 0.84 19.54
CA VAL A 304 -5.65 0.17 20.86
C VAL A 304 -7.03 -0.45 21.17
N LYS A 305 -8.14 0.14 20.70
CA LYS A 305 -9.47 -0.48 20.83
C LYS A 305 -9.57 -1.76 20.01
N LEU A 306 -9.14 -1.75 18.75
CA LEU A 306 -9.12 -2.94 17.88
C LEU A 306 -8.19 -4.03 18.43
N LEU A 307 -7.05 -3.63 19.04
CA LEU A 307 -6.14 -4.55 19.73
C LEU A 307 -6.82 -5.27 20.89
N LYS A 308 -7.65 -4.56 21.67
CA LYS A 308 -8.37 -5.18 22.80
C LYS A 308 -9.32 -6.27 22.32
N GLU A 309 -10.00 -6.11 21.19
CA GLU A 309 -10.91 -7.14 20.66
C GLU A 309 -10.18 -8.44 20.33
N VAL A 310 -9.03 -8.37 19.65
CA VAL A 310 -8.24 -9.55 19.30
C VAL A 310 -7.62 -10.18 20.56
N ASN A 311 -7.13 -9.37 21.49
CA ASN A 311 -6.61 -9.86 22.76
C ASN A 311 -7.67 -10.57 23.62
N LEU A 312 -8.92 -10.11 23.59
CA LEU A 312 -10.03 -10.80 24.26
C LEU A 312 -10.27 -12.20 23.67
N LEU A 313 -10.09 -12.38 22.36
CA LEU A 313 -10.18 -13.70 21.74
C LEU A 313 -8.96 -14.57 22.08
N MET A 314 -7.75 -14.00 22.11
CA MET A 314 -6.55 -14.73 22.51
C MET A 314 -6.62 -15.25 23.94
N ARG A 315 -7.25 -14.53 24.87
CA ARG A 315 -7.42 -14.96 26.26
C ARG A 315 -8.25 -16.24 26.43
N LYS A 316 -8.98 -16.67 25.40
CA LYS A 316 -9.67 -17.97 25.43
C LYS A 316 -8.72 -19.16 25.33
N ILE A 317 -7.48 -18.95 24.89
CA ILE A 317 -6.46 -19.99 24.83
C ILE A 317 -5.94 -20.24 26.26
N PRO A 318 -6.01 -21.49 26.79
CA PRO A 318 -5.49 -21.81 28.12
C PRO A 318 -4.00 -21.48 28.25
N PRO A 319 -3.52 -20.98 29.40
CA PRO A 319 -2.12 -20.57 29.59
C PRO A 319 -1.12 -21.71 29.42
N ASP A 320 -1.55 -22.95 29.68
CA ASP A 320 -0.71 -24.16 29.55
C ASP A 320 -0.63 -24.66 28.09
N HIS A 321 -1.44 -24.10 27.19
CA HIS A 321 -1.45 -24.49 25.78
C HIS A 321 -0.24 -23.88 25.05
N PRO A 322 0.47 -24.64 24.17
CA PRO A 322 1.67 -24.14 23.49
C PRO A 322 1.43 -22.85 22.69
N CYS A 323 0.24 -22.67 22.13
CA CYS A 323 -0.14 -21.47 21.38
C CYS A 323 -0.42 -20.23 22.24
N ALA A 324 -0.44 -20.33 23.57
CA ALA A 324 -0.56 -19.17 24.45
C ALA A 324 0.70 -18.29 24.46
N LYS A 325 1.86 -18.87 24.09
CA LYS A 325 3.14 -18.17 23.97
C LYS A 325 3.35 -17.53 22.59
N GLU A 326 2.48 -17.83 21.64
CA GLU A 326 2.58 -17.36 20.25
C GLU A 326 1.87 -16.02 20.07
N ASN A 327 2.30 -15.26 19.06
CA ASN A 327 1.62 -14.01 18.71
C ASN A 327 0.29 -14.31 17.97
N PHE A 328 -0.60 -13.32 17.93
CA PHE A 328 -1.91 -13.49 17.29
C PHE A 328 -1.84 -13.86 15.81
N VAL A 329 -0.75 -13.50 15.12
CA VAL A 329 -0.53 -13.81 13.69
C VAL A 329 -0.24 -15.29 13.50
N GLN A 330 0.65 -15.88 14.30
CA GLN A 330 0.95 -17.31 14.29
C GLN A 330 -0.29 -18.14 14.62
N VAL A 331 -1.06 -17.71 15.61
CA VAL A 331 -2.36 -18.32 15.95
C VAL A 331 -3.33 -18.23 14.77
N ALA A 332 -3.43 -17.06 14.11
CA ALA A 332 -4.32 -16.88 12.96
C ALA A 332 -3.91 -17.75 11.77
N VAL A 333 -2.61 -17.86 11.47
CA VAL A 333 -2.08 -18.72 10.40
C VAL A 333 -2.36 -20.18 10.68
N ARG A 334 -2.19 -20.64 11.93
CA ARG A 334 -2.54 -22.02 12.31
C ARG A 334 -4.02 -22.28 12.13
N LEU A 335 -4.90 -21.42 12.66
CA LEU A 335 -6.35 -21.54 12.50
C LEU A 335 -6.77 -21.57 11.03
N LEU A 336 -6.12 -20.77 10.19
CA LEU A 336 -6.38 -20.73 8.75
C LEU A 336 -6.00 -22.05 8.06
N ASN A 337 -4.81 -22.59 8.36
CA ASN A 337 -4.36 -23.88 7.83
C ASN A 337 -5.29 -25.02 8.28
N THR A 338 -5.77 -24.97 9.52
CA THR A 338 -6.72 -25.93 10.09
C THR A 338 -8.07 -25.91 9.36
N GLU A 339 -8.64 -24.72 9.11
CA GLU A 339 -9.91 -24.63 8.36
C GLU A 339 -9.77 -25.10 6.92
N GLN A 340 -8.63 -24.83 6.26
CA GLN A 340 -8.38 -25.29 4.91
C GLN A 340 -8.22 -26.82 4.84
N HIS A 341 -7.53 -27.44 5.81
CA HIS A 341 -7.41 -28.88 5.88
C HIS A 341 -8.77 -29.56 6.07
N GLN A 342 -9.62 -29.03 6.97
CA GLN A 342 -10.99 -29.52 7.16
C GLN A 342 -11.88 -29.35 5.92
N ASN A 343 -11.77 -28.23 5.20
CA ASN A 343 -12.51 -28.01 3.95
C ASN A 343 -12.04 -28.95 2.82
N THR A 344 -10.75 -29.27 2.79
CA THR A 344 -10.17 -30.21 1.81
C THR A 344 -10.65 -31.62 2.11
N ILE A 345 -10.56 -32.08 3.36
CA ILE A 345 -11.06 -33.40 3.79
C ILE A 345 -12.57 -33.50 3.55
N GLY A 346 -13.35 -32.46 3.88
CA GLY A 346 -14.78 -32.43 3.64
C GLY A 346 -15.15 -32.46 2.16
N SER A 347 -14.38 -31.80 1.29
CA SER A 347 -14.57 -31.86 -0.16
C SER A 347 -14.17 -33.23 -0.72
N THR A 348 -13.04 -33.81 -0.31
CA THR A 348 -12.60 -35.14 -0.76
C THR A 348 -13.53 -36.25 -0.27
N ALA A 349 -14.00 -36.17 0.98
CA ALA A 349 -15.02 -37.07 1.51
C ALA A 349 -16.34 -36.90 0.75
N GLY A 350 -16.78 -35.65 0.52
CA GLY A 350 -17.95 -35.35 -0.31
C GLY A 350 -17.85 -35.93 -1.71
N THR A 351 -16.67 -35.83 -2.35
CA THR A 351 -16.39 -36.38 -3.68
C THR A 351 -16.38 -37.91 -3.65
N MET A 352 -15.79 -38.55 -2.63
CA MET A 352 -15.88 -40.01 -2.42
C MET A 352 -17.32 -40.48 -2.15
N TYR A 353 -18.16 -39.69 -1.49
CA TYR A 353 -19.57 -40.02 -1.29
C TYR A 353 -20.38 -39.87 -2.60
N THR A 354 -20.07 -38.90 -3.46
CA THR A 354 -20.66 -38.83 -4.81
C THR A 354 -20.15 -39.95 -5.70
N GLU A 355 -18.86 -40.31 -5.62
CA GLU A 355 -18.25 -41.38 -6.39
C GLU A 355 -18.75 -42.77 -5.95
N LYS A 356 -19.00 -42.97 -4.65
CA LYS A 356 -19.63 -44.19 -4.09
C LYS A 356 -21.13 -44.27 -4.39
N LYS A 357 -21.80 -43.14 -4.66
CA LYS A 357 -23.18 -43.09 -5.14
C LYS A 357 -23.28 -43.28 -6.66
N MET A 358 -22.27 -42.85 -7.41
CA MET A 358 -22.13 -43.08 -8.86
C MET A 358 -21.69 -44.52 -9.18
N SER A 359 -20.95 -45.18 -8.28
CA SER A 359 -20.50 -46.58 -8.43
C SER A 359 -21.50 -47.61 -7.88
N MET A 360 -22.67 -47.19 -7.40
CA MET A 360 -23.78 -48.11 -7.09
C MET A 360 -24.75 -48.31 -8.27
N ASP A 361 -24.61 -47.54 -9.36
CA ASP A 361 -25.42 -47.64 -10.59
C ASP A 361 -24.69 -48.24 -11.80
N VAL A 362 -23.45 -48.72 -11.63
CA VAL A 362 -22.73 -49.41 -12.72
C VAL A 362 -22.04 -50.66 -12.18
N ALA A 363 -22.83 -51.71 -11.90
CA ALA A 363 -22.32 -53.07 -11.85
C ALA A 363 -22.26 -53.61 -13.29
N GLY A 364 -21.11 -53.46 -13.93
CA GLY A 364 -20.90 -54.00 -15.27
C GLY A 364 -19.45 -53.90 -15.73
N SER A 365 -18.76 -55.05 -15.68
CA SER A 365 -17.51 -55.38 -16.36
C SER A 365 -16.19 -55.21 -15.57
N LYS A 366 -15.39 -56.28 -15.66
CA LYS A 366 -14.10 -56.54 -15.00
C LYS A 366 -12.92 -56.15 -15.91
N ASN A 367 -11.75 -56.02 -15.26
CA ASN A 367 -10.36 -56.03 -15.76
C ASN A 367 -9.84 -54.71 -16.40
N GLU A 368 -8.68 -54.13 -16.07
CA GLU A 368 -7.39 -54.66 -15.57
C GLU A 368 -6.58 -53.67 -14.69
N ARG A 369 -5.75 -54.25 -13.80
CA ARG A 369 -4.43 -53.85 -13.22
C ARG A 369 -4.02 -52.38 -12.99
N SER A 370 -3.91 -52.07 -11.69
CA SER A 370 -2.68 -51.72 -10.94
C SER A 370 -1.65 -50.72 -11.51
N THR A 371 -1.59 -49.54 -10.91
CA THR A 371 -0.34 -48.95 -10.37
C THR A 371 -0.68 -47.81 -9.40
N SER A 372 -0.68 -48.14 -8.10
CA SER A 372 -0.79 -47.17 -7.01
C SER A 372 0.55 -47.15 -6.29
N ALA A 373 1.34 -46.11 -6.58
CA ALA A 373 2.53 -45.72 -5.81
C ALA A 373 3.03 -44.36 -6.31
N ALA A 374 2.31 -43.26 -6.01
CA ALA A 374 2.82 -41.90 -6.31
C ALA A 374 2.23 -40.76 -5.46
N THR A 375 1.56 -41.03 -4.33
CA THR A 375 0.82 -39.97 -3.61
C THR A 375 1.29 -39.70 -2.19
N LEU A 376 2.51 -40.11 -1.83
CA LEU A 376 3.04 -39.88 -0.49
C LEU A 376 4.46 -39.30 -0.48
N GLU A 377 4.71 -38.22 -1.23
CA GLU A 377 6.01 -37.54 -1.13
C GLU A 377 6.02 -36.00 -1.29
N SER A 378 4.87 -35.33 -1.42
CA SER A 378 4.87 -33.89 -1.75
C SER A 378 4.76 -32.90 -0.57
N TYR A 379 5.09 -33.28 0.67
CA TYR A 379 4.98 -32.38 1.85
C TYR A 379 6.25 -32.23 2.70
N ARG A 380 7.43 -32.33 2.09
CA ARG A 380 8.69 -31.90 2.73
C ARG A 380 9.51 -31.04 1.80
N THR A 381 9.35 -29.71 1.90
CA THR A 381 10.45 -28.75 1.67
C THR A 381 10.10 -27.41 2.33
N CYS A 382 10.52 -27.25 3.58
CA CYS A 382 10.86 -25.94 4.16
C CYS A 382 12.32 -26.00 4.61
N GLN A 383 13.22 -26.11 3.64
CA GLN A 383 14.65 -25.79 3.75
C GLN A 383 15.25 -26.07 2.37
N ASP A 384 15.29 -25.07 1.49
CA ASP A 384 16.52 -24.79 0.74
C ASP A 384 16.43 -23.39 0.10
N GLY A 385 17.49 -22.63 0.27
CA GLY A 385 17.65 -21.34 -0.39
C GLY A 385 18.10 -21.55 -1.83
N ARG A 386 17.54 -20.71 -2.72
CA ARG A 386 18.18 -20.29 -3.99
C ARG A 386 18.00 -21.22 -5.21
N ARG A 387 16.80 -21.26 -5.84
CA ARG A 387 16.67 -21.20 -7.33
C ARG A 387 15.24 -21.08 -7.90
N LYS A 388 15.13 -20.12 -8.83
CA LYS A 388 14.29 -20.01 -10.05
C LYS A 388 12.77 -20.27 -10.00
N GLU A 389 12.06 -19.18 -10.30
CA GLU A 389 10.64 -19.05 -10.67
C GLU A 389 10.13 -20.14 -11.62
N ARG A 390 9.04 -20.81 -11.23
CA ARG A 390 8.08 -21.41 -12.17
C ARG A 390 6.69 -21.46 -11.53
N TRP A 391 5.83 -20.53 -11.94
CA TRP A 391 4.45 -20.43 -11.49
C TRP A 391 3.59 -21.49 -12.19
N MET A 392 2.86 -22.31 -11.43
CA MET A 392 1.68 -23.02 -11.93
C MET A 392 0.44 -22.48 -11.23
N ILE A 393 -0.51 -22.05 -12.06
CA ILE A 393 -1.74 -21.35 -11.72
C ILE A 393 -2.81 -22.39 -11.41
N LEU A 394 -3.46 -22.28 -10.25
CA LEU A 394 -4.74 -22.98 -9.98
C LEU A 394 -5.88 -21.97 -10.07
N GLN A 395 -6.75 -22.23 -11.05
CA GLN A 395 -7.88 -21.40 -11.46
C GLN A 395 -8.93 -21.29 -10.34
N LYS A 396 -9.41 -20.05 -10.13
CA LYS A 396 -10.63 -19.74 -9.37
C LYS A 396 -11.85 -20.31 -10.10
N ALA A 397 -12.58 -21.23 -9.46
CA ALA A 397 -13.94 -21.58 -9.87
C ALA A 397 -14.97 -20.77 -9.06
N ARG A 398 -15.89 -20.08 -9.76
CA ARG A 398 -17.05 -19.36 -9.21
C ARG A 398 -18.10 -20.35 -8.67
N VAL A 399 -18.77 -19.98 -7.58
CA VAL A 399 -19.93 -20.70 -7.02
C VAL A 399 -21.21 -19.96 -7.41
N VAL A 400 -22.20 -20.69 -7.95
CA VAL A 400 -23.60 -20.26 -8.15
C VAL A 400 -24.49 -21.11 -7.21
N PRO A 401 -25.55 -20.56 -6.59
CA PRO A 401 -26.29 -21.25 -5.54
C PRO A 401 -27.53 -21.98 -6.08
N CYS A 402 -27.85 -23.15 -5.50
CA CYS A 402 -29.19 -23.75 -5.62
C CYS A 402 -29.74 -24.13 -4.23
N SER A 403 -30.97 -23.68 -3.99
CA SER A 403 -31.82 -23.93 -2.83
C SER A 403 -32.54 -25.31 -2.94
N PRO A 404 -33.19 -25.81 -1.87
CA PRO A 404 -33.37 -27.25 -1.61
C PRO A 404 -34.76 -27.78 -2.00
N PRO A 405 -34.99 -29.09 -1.84
CA PRO A 405 -36.30 -29.55 -1.39
C PRO A 405 -36.26 -30.47 -0.16
N THR A 406 -37.40 -30.43 0.51
CA THR A 406 -37.84 -31.06 1.76
C THR A 406 -38.36 -32.51 1.60
N GLN A 407 -38.38 -33.20 2.76
CA GLN A 407 -39.38 -34.17 3.26
C GLN A 407 -39.27 -35.70 3.00
N HIS A 408 -39.40 -36.39 4.14
CA HIS A 408 -40.13 -37.65 4.44
C HIS A 408 -39.43 -39.04 4.49
N SER A 409 -39.35 -39.51 5.75
CA SER A 409 -39.81 -40.80 6.31
C SER A 409 -39.14 -42.16 6.03
N ARG A 410 -38.71 -42.77 7.16
CA ARG A 410 -38.84 -44.18 7.64
C ARG A 410 -38.74 -45.33 6.64
N HIS A 411 -37.84 -46.30 6.93
CA HIS A 411 -38.24 -47.70 7.20
C HIS A 411 -37.11 -48.53 7.87
N GLN A 412 -37.57 -49.51 8.66
CA GLN A 412 -36.87 -50.45 9.56
C GLN A 412 -36.26 -51.69 8.87
N ASN A 413 -35.48 -52.42 9.71
CA ASN A 413 -35.23 -53.89 9.81
C ASN A 413 -33.87 -54.41 9.32
N LYS A 414 -33.03 -54.94 10.24
CA LYS A 414 -32.90 -56.35 10.74
C LYS A 414 -32.30 -57.28 9.67
N GLN A 415 -31.41 -58.24 9.88
CA GLN A 415 -30.69 -58.90 11.00
C GLN A 415 -29.69 -59.86 10.30
N HIS A 416 -28.50 -60.14 10.87
CA HIS A 416 -28.03 -61.50 11.22
C HIS A 416 -26.49 -61.67 11.38
N LEU A 417 -26.18 -62.08 12.61
CA LEU A 417 -25.08 -62.81 13.27
C LEU A 417 -24.08 -63.71 12.47
N GLY A 418 -22.79 -63.55 12.80
CA GLY A 418 -21.80 -64.57 13.25
C GLY A 418 -21.02 -65.41 12.20
N PRO A 419 -19.80 -65.94 12.50
CA PRO A 419 -19.22 -66.23 13.83
C PRO A 419 -17.81 -65.67 14.12
N ILE A 420 -17.37 -65.91 15.37
CA ILE A 420 -16.21 -65.37 16.12
C ILE A 420 -15.03 -66.37 16.13
N VAL A 421 -13.80 -65.88 16.41
CA VAL A 421 -12.68 -66.45 17.25
C VAL A 421 -11.33 -66.59 16.47
N PRO A 422 -10.11 -66.35 17.04
CA PRO A 422 -9.65 -65.51 18.17
C PRO A 422 -8.43 -64.58 17.89
N VAL A 423 -8.23 -63.72 18.89
CA VAL A 423 -7.09 -62.88 19.33
C VAL A 423 -5.66 -63.40 19.04
N ALA A 424 -4.76 -62.49 18.62
CA ALA A 424 -3.33 -62.54 18.92
C ALA A 424 -2.76 -61.13 19.22
N ALA A 425 -2.42 -60.96 20.50
CA ALA A 425 -1.54 -60.01 21.20
C ALA A 425 -1.05 -58.71 20.53
N GLU A 426 -1.33 -57.60 21.23
CA GLU A 426 -0.66 -56.30 21.14
C GLU A 426 0.84 -56.39 21.48
N GLY A 427 1.65 -55.64 20.73
CA GLY A 427 2.95 -55.13 21.17
C GLY A 427 2.88 -53.60 21.26
N PRO A 428 3.53 -52.95 22.24
CA PRO A 428 3.29 -51.55 22.54
C PRO A 428 3.90 -50.64 21.46
N GLN A 429 3.05 -50.00 20.66
CA GLN A 429 3.48 -48.89 19.83
C GLN A 429 3.75 -47.69 20.74
N ILE A 430 5.03 -47.34 20.83
CA ILE A 430 5.54 -46.12 21.46
C ILE A 430 4.81 -44.93 20.81
N PRO A 431 4.11 -44.07 21.56
CA PRO A 431 3.42 -42.93 20.99
C PRO A 431 4.44 -41.97 20.40
N THR A 432 4.41 -41.79 19.08
CA THR A 432 5.08 -40.68 18.42
C THR A 432 4.56 -39.37 18.99
N LYS A 433 5.51 -38.49 19.35
CA LYS A 433 5.40 -37.21 20.08
C LYS A 433 4.47 -36.13 19.48
N TYR A 434 3.57 -36.48 18.55
CA TYR A 434 2.72 -35.55 17.81
C TYR A 434 1.22 -35.62 18.13
N ASP A 435 0.77 -36.50 19.03
CA ASP A 435 -0.67 -36.70 19.29
C ASP A 435 -1.16 -36.28 20.69
N LEU A 436 -0.37 -35.49 21.44
CA LEU A 436 -0.74 -35.05 22.80
C LEU A 436 -0.79 -33.51 22.95
N SER A 437 -1.56 -32.83 22.11
CA SER A 437 -2.10 -31.50 22.40
C SER A 437 -3.42 -31.33 21.66
N GLY A 438 -4.53 -31.29 22.39
CA GLY A 438 -5.84 -30.99 21.83
C GLY A 438 -5.77 -29.72 20.97
N GLY A 439 -5.91 -29.89 19.65
CA GLY A 439 -5.71 -28.79 18.70
C GLY A 439 -6.65 -27.62 18.98
N LEU A 440 -6.33 -26.42 18.46
CA LEU A 440 -7.19 -25.23 18.58
C LEU A 440 -8.65 -25.47 18.13
N GLU A 441 -8.89 -26.53 17.37
CA GLU A 441 -10.22 -27.05 17.01
C GLU A 441 -11.10 -27.40 18.22
N GLN A 442 -10.53 -27.84 19.33
CA GLN A 442 -11.26 -28.19 20.55
C GLN A 442 -11.57 -26.94 21.40
N ILE A 443 -10.76 -25.88 21.27
CA ILE A 443 -10.88 -24.64 22.05
C ILE A 443 -11.85 -23.66 21.37
N PHE A 444 -11.83 -23.59 20.03
CA PHE A 444 -12.62 -22.64 19.26
C PHE A 444 -13.64 -23.34 18.36
N SER A 445 -14.90 -22.93 18.44
CA SER A 445 -15.90 -23.31 17.44
C SER A 445 -15.48 -22.83 16.04
N ARG A 446 -15.91 -23.51 14.96
CA ARG A 446 -15.65 -23.08 13.57
C ARG A 446 -16.04 -21.61 13.32
N LYS A 447 -17.15 -21.15 13.92
CA LYS A 447 -17.56 -19.73 13.83
C LYS A 447 -16.59 -18.79 14.55
N GLU A 448 -15.95 -19.24 15.62
CA GLU A 448 -14.97 -18.45 16.37
C GLU A 448 -13.61 -18.44 15.68
N ARG A 449 -13.20 -19.56 15.07
CA ARG A 449 -11.98 -19.65 14.24
C ARG A 449 -12.05 -18.69 13.06
N ALA A 450 -13.12 -18.75 12.26
CA ALA A 450 -13.35 -17.81 11.17
C ALA A 450 -13.41 -16.34 11.64
N ARG A 451 -14.03 -16.08 12.80
CA ARG A 451 -14.07 -14.73 13.41
C ARG A 451 -12.68 -14.24 13.80
N PHE A 452 -11.86 -15.09 14.41
CA PHE A 452 -10.49 -14.77 14.82
C PHE A 452 -9.63 -14.43 13.61
N VAL A 453 -9.66 -15.27 12.57
CA VAL A 453 -8.92 -15.07 11.33
C VAL A 453 -9.33 -13.75 10.67
N ARG A 454 -10.64 -13.50 10.52
CA ARG A 454 -11.16 -12.26 9.91
C ARG A 454 -10.74 -11.01 10.70
N ARG A 455 -10.87 -11.03 12.02
CA ARG A 455 -10.49 -9.90 12.88
C ARG A 455 -8.98 -9.65 12.86
N SER A 456 -8.17 -10.72 12.87
CA SER A 456 -6.71 -10.63 12.78
C SER A 456 -6.25 -10.08 11.43
N ALA A 457 -6.85 -10.55 10.33
CA ALA A 457 -6.56 -10.07 8.97
C ALA A 457 -6.95 -8.60 8.77
N HIS A 458 -8.07 -8.17 9.36
CA HIS A 458 -8.48 -6.77 9.35
C HIS A 458 -7.55 -5.89 10.21
N LEU A 459 -7.17 -6.37 11.39
CA LEU A 459 -6.26 -5.64 12.26
C LEU A 459 -4.87 -5.49 11.62
N LEU A 460 -4.33 -6.54 11.01
CA LEU A 460 -3.06 -6.48 10.30
C LEU A 460 -3.09 -5.49 9.14
N PHE A 461 -4.20 -5.40 8.41
CA PHE A 461 -4.37 -4.40 7.36
C PHE A 461 -4.23 -2.97 7.89
N ILE A 462 -4.89 -2.68 9.02
CA ILE A 462 -4.83 -1.36 9.66
C ILE A 462 -3.42 -1.06 10.19
N ILE A 463 -2.79 -2.04 10.85
CA ILE A 463 -1.40 -1.88 11.34
C ILE A 463 -0.44 -1.66 10.17
N GLU A 464 -0.63 -2.35 9.03
CA GLU A 464 0.19 -2.12 7.83
C GLU A 464 0.08 -0.66 7.38
N TYR A 465 -1.15 -0.15 7.27
CA TYR A 465 -1.40 1.23 6.87
C TYR A 465 -0.70 2.21 7.80
N LEU A 466 -0.96 2.11 9.10
CA LEU A 466 -0.41 3.04 10.09
C LEU A 466 1.12 3.00 10.10
N VAL A 467 1.71 1.80 10.09
CA VAL A 467 3.16 1.64 10.13
C VAL A 467 3.85 2.19 8.89
N LEU A 468 3.24 2.03 7.71
CA LEU A 468 3.76 2.57 6.45
C LEU A 468 3.62 4.10 6.37
N VAL A 469 2.51 4.67 6.85
CA VAL A 469 2.31 6.14 6.91
C VAL A 469 3.41 6.77 7.76
N GLU A 470 3.53 6.34 9.01
CA GLU A 470 4.52 6.86 9.95
C GLU A 470 5.95 6.64 9.43
N TYR A 471 6.23 5.50 8.78
CA TYR A 471 7.54 5.26 8.17
C TYR A 471 7.87 6.29 7.08
N VAL A 472 6.90 6.61 6.22
CA VAL A 472 7.08 7.58 5.13
C VAL A 472 7.24 9.00 5.67
N GLU A 473 6.45 9.38 6.67
CA GLU A 473 6.50 10.68 7.35
C GLU A 473 7.82 10.88 8.12
N VAL A 474 8.43 9.81 8.64
CA VAL A 474 9.77 9.88 9.21
C VAL A 474 10.84 9.96 8.13
N VAL A 475 10.85 9.01 7.20
CA VAL A 475 12.00 8.79 6.31
C VAL A 475 12.12 9.86 5.23
N LEU A 476 11.02 10.30 4.63
CA LEU A 476 11.10 11.22 3.49
C LEU A 476 11.60 12.62 3.85
N PRO A 477 11.20 13.24 4.96
CA PRO A 477 11.80 14.50 5.38
C PRO A 477 13.32 14.42 5.58
N PHE A 478 13.84 13.33 6.18
CA PHE A 478 15.28 13.12 6.29
C PHE A 478 15.95 13.00 4.92
N VAL A 479 15.37 12.21 4.01
CA VAL A 479 15.90 12.01 2.65
C VAL A 479 15.86 13.32 1.85
N TYR A 480 14.79 14.10 2.01
CA TYR A 480 14.63 15.40 1.38
C TYR A 480 15.68 16.40 1.91
N CYS A 481 15.88 16.50 3.23
CA CYS A 481 16.93 17.34 3.81
C CYS A 481 18.33 16.93 3.31
N LEU A 482 18.63 15.62 3.26
CA LEU A 482 19.91 15.13 2.75
C LEU A 482 20.11 15.46 1.27
N HIS A 483 19.07 15.30 0.44
CA HIS A 483 19.08 15.70 -0.96
C HIS A 483 19.36 17.20 -1.12
N GLN A 484 18.63 18.04 -0.39
CA GLN A 484 18.79 19.51 -0.43
C GLN A 484 20.19 19.94 0.04
N PHE A 485 20.71 19.32 1.11
CA PHE A 485 22.06 19.58 1.60
C PHE A 485 23.12 19.31 0.53
N ILE A 486 23.05 18.15 -0.13
CA ILE A 486 24.01 17.80 -1.19
C ILE A 486 23.83 18.72 -2.40
N LEU A 487 22.58 18.97 -2.82
CA LEU A 487 22.27 19.84 -3.95
C LEU A 487 22.76 21.28 -3.73
N PHE A 488 22.62 21.83 -2.52
CA PHE A 488 23.10 23.17 -2.17
C PHE A 488 24.60 23.34 -2.44
N HIS A 489 25.39 22.27 -2.25
CA HIS A 489 26.83 22.27 -2.54
C HIS A 489 27.18 21.94 -4.00
N MET A 490 26.20 21.60 -4.85
CA MET A 490 26.41 21.36 -6.27
C MET A 490 26.23 22.65 -7.09
N PRO A 491 26.91 22.79 -8.25
CA PRO A 491 26.77 23.97 -9.12
C PRO A 491 25.34 24.22 -9.61
N ASN A 492 24.56 23.14 -9.75
CA ASN A 492 23.19 23.23 -10.25
C ASN A 492 22.20 23.86 -9.26
N SER A 493 22.58 24.10 -7.99
CA SER A 493 21.74 24.79 -7.00
C SER A 493 21.30 26.19 -7.46
N ALA A 494 22.09 26.85 -8.31
CA ALA A 494 21.79 28.16 -8.85
C ALA A 494 20.53 28.18 -9.74
N HIS A 495 20.10 27.03 -10.28
CA HIS A 495 18.92 26.91 -11.16
C HIS A 495 17.66 26.43 -10.43
N TYR A 496 17.71 26.41 -9.09
CA TYR A 496 16.59 26.06 -8.23
C TYR A 496 16.18 27.30 -7.41
N PRO A 497 15.00 27.91 -7.65
CA PRO A 497 14.58 29.14 -6.98
C PRO A 497 14.59 29.10 -5.46
N ALA A 498 14.32 27.92 -4.87
CA ALA A 498 14.32 27.74 -3.42
C ALA A 498 15.72 27.78 -2.78
N LEU A 499 16.78 27.55 -3.58
CA LEU A 499 18.18 27.49 -3.16
C LEU A 499 19.03 28.63 -3.73
N ALA A 500 18.64 29.19 -4.88
CA ALA A 500 19.38 30.20 -5.59
C ALA A 500 19.58 31.45 -4.72
N GLY A 501 20.85 31.83 -4.51
CA GLY A 501 21.20 33.02 -3.74
C GLY A 501 20.99 32.93 -2.23
N LEU A 502 20.63 31.75 -1.70
CA LEU A 502 20.38 31.57 -0.26
C LEU A 502 21.70 31.59 0.54
N SER A 503 21.75 32.33 1.64
CA SER A 503 22.90 32.33 2.52
C SER A 503 23.02 31.00 3.30
N ARG A 504 24.24 30.67 3.78
CA ARG A 504 24.47 29.44 4.56
C ARG A 504 23.67 29.43 5.86
N GLU A 505 23.47 30.59 6.48
CA GLU A 505 22.71 30.74 7.73
C GLU A 505 21.22 30.49 7.50
N GLU A 506 20.62 31.11 6.48
CA GLU A 506 19.24 30.89 6.10
C GLU A 506 18.98 29.44 5.70
N PHE A 507 19.90 28.84 4.92
CA PHE A 507 19.82 27.43 4.56
C PHE A 507 19.82 26.53 5.80
N THR A 508 20.73 26.77 6.74
CA THR A 508 20.84 25.97 7.97
C THR A 508 19.60 26.10 8.84
N ALA A 509 19.04 27.31 8.96
CA ALA A 509 17.79 27.54 9.70
C ALA A 509 16.61 26.78 9.09
N LYS A 510 16.48 26.80 7.75
CA LYS A 510 15.45 26.05 7.02
C LYS A 510 15.61 24.54 7.19
N MET A 511 16.84 24.01 7.11
CA MET A 511 17.11 22.59 7.35
C MET A 511 16.76 22.18 8.78
N LEU A 512 17.12 23.01 9.78
CA LEU A 512 16.87 22.71 11.18
C LEU A 512 15.37 22.58 11.48
N SER A 513 14.54 23.46 10.93
CA SER A 513 13.07 23.39 11.05
C SER A 513 12.52 22.04 10.57
N THR A 514 12.91 21.62 9.36
CA THR A 514 12.46 20.33 8.80
C THR A 514 13.03 19.12 9.54
N LEU A 515 14.29 19.19 10.01
CA LEU A 515 14.89 18.13 10.80
C LEU A 515 14.21 17.99 12.17
N LEU A 516 13.87 19.10 12.84
CA LEU A 516 13.09 19.08 14.07
C LEU A 516 11.76 18.36 13.86
N TYR A 517 11.01 18.70 12.82
CA TYR A 517 9.79 17.96 12.43
C TYR A 517 10.04 16.46 12.28
N SER A 518 11.08 16.08 11.54
CA SER A 518 11.46 14.67 11.31
C SER A 518 11.76 13.92 12.62
N PHE A 519 12.32 14.60 13.62
CA PHE A 519 12.57 14.01 14.95
C PHE A 519 11.28 13.79 15.76
N PHE A 520 10.28 14.66 15.64
CA PHE A 520 8.98 14.45 16.26
C PHE A 520 8.26 13.27 15.64
N GLU A 521 8.28 13.16 14.31
CA GLU A 521 7.73 11.99 13.61
C GLU A 521 8.46 10.70 13.99
N LEU A 522 9.79 10.76 14.19
CA LEU A 522 10.53 9.60 14.67
C LEU A 522 10.05 9.19 16.08
N GLY A 523 9.71 10.18 16.91
CA GLY A 523 9.14 9.97 18.24
C GLY A 523 7.77 9.27 18.21
N SER A 524 6.83 9.73 17.37
CA SER A 524 5.51 9.09 17.19
C SER A 524 5.66 7.67 16.64
N PHE A 525 6.51 7.46 15.63
CA PHE A 525 6.78 6.13 15.09
C PHE A 525 7.34 5.16 16.14
N VAL A 526 8.33 5.59 16.94
CA VAL A 526 8.90 4.78 18.01
C VAL A 526 7.85 4.47 19.08
N MET A 527 7.02 5.46 19.46
CA MET A 527 5.91 5.25 20.40
C MET A 527 4.93 4.20 19.89
N MET A 528 4.51 4.27 18.62
CA MET A 528 3.63 3.28 18.00
C MET A 528 4.24 1.88 18.03
N VAL A 529 5.51 1.73 17.64
CA VAL A 529 6.21 0.43 17.67
C VAL A 529 6.27 -0.14 19.08
N ILE A 530 6.54 0.70 20.10
CA ILE A 530 6.55 0.29 21.51
C ILE A 530 5.15 -0.17 21.95
N VAL A 531 4.11 0.59 21.62
CA VAL A 531 2.72 0.25 21.99
C VAL A 531 2.27 -1.05 21.31
N LEU A 532 2.54 -1.22 20.02
CA LEU A 532 2.25 -2.46 19.28
C LEU A 532 2.95 -3.66 19.92
N LYS A 533 4.25 -3.54 20.20
CA LYS A 533 5.04 -4.61 20.80
C LYS A 533 4.54 -4.98 22.20
N ARG A 534 4.24 -3.97 23.04
CA ARG A 534 3.76 -4.19 24.43
C ARG A 534 2.33 -4.74 24.48
N ARG A 535 1.45 -4.35 23.55
CA ARG A 535 0.02 -4.72 23.58
C ARG A 535 -0.33 -6.00 22.83
N LEU A 536 0.43 -6.37 21.81
CA LEU A 536 0.15 -7.53 20.95
C LEU A 536 1.25 -8.59 20.95
N GLY A 537 2.41 -8.33 21.54
CA GLY A 537 3.61 -9.16 21.32
C GLY A 537 4.06 -9.15 19.86
N TYR A 538 3.57 -8.20 19.07
CA TYR A 538 3.77 -8.11 17.63
C TYR A 538 4.65 -6.91 17.30
N SER A 539 5.69 -7.13 16.50
CA SER A 539 6.57 -6.04 16.08
C SER A 539 6.06 -5.43 14.78
N GLY A 540 5.54 -4.20 14.84
CA GLY A 540 5.20 -3.43 13.63
C GLY A 540 6.38 -3.30 12.65
N LEU A 541 7.62 -3.31 13.16
CA LEU A 541 8.83 -3.30 12.33
C LEU A 541 8.99 -4.57 11.48
N GLN A 542 8.55 -5.74 11.96
CA GLN A 542 8.57 -6.97 11.15
C GLN A 542 7.59 -6.85 9.98
N GLN A 543 6.42 -6.25 10.21
CA GLN A 543 5.44 -5.97 9.15
C GLN A 543 5.96 -4.96 8.14
N LEU A 544 6.58 -3.89 8.63
CA LEU A 544 7.22 -2.89 7.78
C LEU A 544 8.27 -3.54 6.89
N ALA A 545 9.20 -4.29 7.47
CA ALA A 545 10.23 -5.00 6.74
C ALA A 545 9.64 -6.05 5.77
N PHE A 546 8.50 -6.67 6.09
CA PHE A 546 7.80 -7.57 5.18
C PHE A 546 7.36 -6.83 3.91
N VAL A 547 6.70 -5.67 4.07
CA VAL A 547 6.25 -4.88 2.91
C VAL A 547 7.44 -4.37 2.11
N LEU A 548 8.45 -3.80 2.78
CA LEU A 548 9.60 -3.20 2.12
C LEU A 548 10.49 -4.22 1.40
N ASP A 549 10.62 -5.46 1.91
CA ASP A 549 11.44 -6.52 1.32
C ASP A 549 10.66 -7.33 0.27
N VAL A 550 9.49 -7.87 0.64
CA VAL A 550 8.71 -8.76 -0.25
C VAL A 550 8.10 -7.99 -1.43
N TYR A 551 7.67 -6.75 -1.19
CA TYR A 551 7.08 -5.89 -2.23
C TYR A 551 8.03 -4.79 -2.69
N ALA A 552 9.35 -4.97 -2.48
CA ALA A 552 10.40 -4.01 -2.81
C ALA A 552 10.27 -3.44 -4.23
N SER A 553 9.97 -4.27 -5.24
CA SER A 553 9.86 -3.81 -6.63
C SER A 553 8.76 -2.76 -6.82
N VAL A 554 7.59 -2.94 -6.20
CA VAL A 554 6.48 -1.99 -6.29
C VAL A 554 6.79 -0.72 -5.49
N VAL A 555 7.34 -0.88 -4.28
CA VAL A 555 7.73 0.23 -3.42
C VAL A 555 8.79 1.10 -4.09
N GLN A 556 9.87 0.50 -4.58
CA GLN A 556 10.97 1.18 -5.23
C GLN A 556 10.53 1.89 -6.50
N THR A 557 9.74 1.25 -7.36
CA THR A 557 9.30 1.90 -8.61
C THR A 557 8.45 3.15 -8.34
N LYS A 558 7.59 3.12 -7.32
CA LYS A 558 6.81 4.30 -6.92
C LYS A 558 7.66 5.37 -6.27
N LEU A 559 8.47 4.99 -5.29
CA LEU A 559 9.31 5.92 -4.53
C LEU A 559 10.33 6.63 -5.44
N ASN A 560 11.03 5.88 -6.30
CA ASN A 560 11.98 6.47 -7.24
C ASN A 560 11.27 7.40 -8.23
N LEU A 561 10.14 6.97 -8.80
CA LEU A 561 9.39 7.78 -9.77
C LEU A 561 8.94 9.10 -9.16
N ILE A 562 8.31 9.05 -7.98
CA ILE A 562 7.74 10.22 -7.32
C ILE A 562 8.85 11.17 -6.84
N PHE A 563 9.86 10.65 -6.16
CA PHE A 563 10.93 11.48 -5.61
C PHE A 563 11.74 12.18 -6.72
N VAL A 564 12.15 11.45 -7.75
CA VAL A 564 12.89 12.03 -8.90
C VAL A 564 12.07 13.09 -9.60
N TYR A 565 10.76 12.85 -9.78
CA TYR A 565 9.86 13.82 -10.41
C TYR A 565 9.73 15.10 -9.58
N ILE A 566 9.39 15.00 -8.30
CA ILE A 566 9.16 16.18 -7.44
C ILE A 566 10.42 17.02 -7.32
N MET A 567 11.59 16.39 -7.13
CA MET A 567 12.87 17.12 -7.04
C MET A 567 13.27 17.80 -8.36
N GLN A 568 12.57 17.52 -9.46
CA GLN A 568 12.82 18.15 -10.75
C GLN A 568 11.81 19.26 -11.07
N VAL A 569 10.59 19.21 -10.55
CA VAL A 569 9.50 20.18 -10.86
C VAL A 569 9.94 21.63 -10.65
N SER A 570 10.76 21.91 -9.63
CA SER A 570 11.21 23.26 -9.28
C SER A 570 12.40 23.78 -10.09
N LEU A 571 12.90 23.04 -11.08
CA LEU A 571 14.02 23.48 -11.91
C LEU A 571 13.59 24.59 -12.88
N ASP A 572 14.35 25.68 -12.98
CA ASP A 572 14.03 26.85 -13.84
C ASP A 572 13.79 26.48 -15.31
N HIS A 573 14.56 25.52 -15.83
CA HIS A 573 14.46 25.04 -17.22
C HIS A 573 13.09 24.45 -17.58
N HIS A 574 12.29 24.05 -16.59
CA HIS A 574 10.92 23.56 -16.80
C HIS A 574 9.87 24.66 -16.81
N GLY A 575 10.26 25.92 -16.58
CA GLY A 575 9.35 27.07 -16.64
C GLY A 575 8.20 26.99 -15.65
N ALA A 576 8.44 26.38 -14.49
CA ALA A 576 7.44 26.21 -13.44
C ALA A 576 7.31 27.49 -12.58
N ASP A 577 6.76 28.55 -13.16
CA ASP A 577 6.33 29.73 -12.40
C ASP A 577 4.80 29.74 -12.25
N PHE A 578 4.33 29.22 -11.12
CA PHE A 578 2.92 29.18 -10.77
C PHE A 578 2.35 30.57 -10.39
N THR A 579 3.18 31.61 -10.28
CA THR A 579 2.70 32.99 -10.07
C THR A 579 2.23 33.66 -11.36
N PHE A 580 2.45 33.01 -12.52
CA PHE A 580 2.17 33.54 -13.86
C PHE A 580 2.91 34.86 -14.18
N LYS A 581 3.94 35.23 -13.42
CA LYS A 581 4.73 36.46 -13.62
C LYS A 581 5.97 36.17 -14.47
N PHE A 582 5.77 35.56 -15.63
CA PHE A 582 6.88 35.24 -16.50
C PHE A 582 7.58 36.52 -17.00
N ALA A 583 8.90 36.58 -16.85
CA ALA A 583 9.71 37.75 -17.24
C ALA A 583 9.53 38.15 -18.71
N TRP A 584 9.23 37.18 -19.59
CA TRP A 584 8.98 37.43 -21.02
C TRP A 584 7.61 38.06 -21.32
N LEU A 585 6.60 37.94 -20.44
CA LEU A 585 5.32 38.66 -20.59
C LEU A 585 5.50 40.18 -20.42
N ASN A 586 6.47 40.58 -19.59
CA ASN A 586 6.79 41.98 -19.30
C ASN A 586 7.91 42.53 -20.20
N SER A 587 8.60 41.66 -20.93
CA SER A 587 9.61 42.06 -21.90
C SER A 587 8.91 42.46 -23.21
N LYS A 588 8.82 43.76 -23.48
CA LYS A 588 8.56 44.25 -24.84
C LYS A 588 9.76 43.85 -25.73
N ARG A 589 9.75 42.65 -26.31
CA ARG A 589 10.66 42.34 -27.42
C ARG A 589 9.90 42.20 -28.73
N LYS A 590 10.34 43.04 -29.66
CA LYS A 590 10.15 42.90 -31.10
C LYS A 590 10.74 41.54 -31.51
N PHE A 591 9.97 40.85 -32.35
CA PHE A 591 10.21 39.52 -32.91
C PHE A 591 11.62 39.33 -33.50
#